data_AF-W1YSH4-F1
#
_entry.id   AF-W1YSH4-F1
#
_cell.length_a   1.000
_cell.length_b   1.000
_cell.length_c   1.000
_cell.angle_alpha   90.00
_cell.angle_beta   90.00
_cell.angle_gamma   90.00
#
_symmetry.space_group_name_H-M   'P 1'
#
loop_
_entity.id
_entity.type
_entity.pdbx_description
1 polymer ?
#
loop_
_entity_poly.entity_id
_entity_poly.type
_entity_poly.pdbx_seq_one_letter_code
_entity_poly.pdbx_strand_id
1 'polypeptide(L)'
;MTNKWLKVALMAAAIATGTSIKIDAETVLYVPQDDRPVSLQYTVDTAREAGMTILTPPQNLISGKNYQGQADQIMAWVEQNAG
;
A
#
# COMPACT_ATOMS: atom_id res chain seq x y z
N MET A 1 -5.80 -28.75 -1.97
CA MET A 1 -5.67 -28.46 -0.52
C MET A 1 -5.68 -26.95 -0.34
N THR A 2 -6.66 -26.44 0.40
CA THR A 2 -6.90 -25.00 0.56
C THR A 2 -5.68 -24.30 1.16
N ASN A 3 -5.29 -23.14 0.59
CA ASN A 3 -4.13 -22.31 0.95
C ASN A 3 -3.95 -22.07 2.47
N LYS A 4 -5.05 -22.15 3.23
CA LYS A 4 -5.09 -22.07 4.69
C LYS A 4 -4.24 -23.14 5.38
N TRP A 5 -4.33 -24.40 4.97
CA TRP A 5 -3.59 -25.50 5.62
C TRP A 5 -2.09 -25.46 5.29
N LEU A 6 -1.74 -24.96 4.10
CA LEU A 6 -0.36 -24.76 3.70
C LEU A 6 0.32 -23.65 4.53
N LYS A 7 -0.38 -22.53 4.75
CA LYS A 7 0.12 -21.42 5.60
C LYS A 7 0.34 -21.86 7.05
N VAL A 8 -0.56 -22.68 7.60
CA VAL A 8 -0.43 -23.22 8.97
C VAL A 8 0.79 -24.14 9.10
N ALA A 9 1.02 -25.02 8.13
CA ALA A 9 2.20 -25.90 8.13
C ALA A 9 3.52 -25.12 8.04
N LEU A 10 3.56 -24.09 7.18
CA LEU A 10 4.70 -23.17 7.06
C LEU A 10 4.99 -22.44 8.39
N MET A 11 3.95 -21.94 9.06
CA MET A 11 4.08 -21.26 10.36
C MET A 11 4.67 -22.15 11.44
N ALA A 12 4.22 -23.40 11.54
CA ALA A 12 4.75 -24.36 12.51
C ALA A 12 6.22 -24.71 12.25
N ALA A 13 6.60 -24.88 10.98
CA ALA A 13 7.99 -25.16 10.60
C ALA A 13 8.93 -23.99 10.87
N ALA A 14 8.48 -22.75 10.64
CA ALA A 14 9.23 -21.54 10.91
C ALA A 14 9.52 -21.34 12.40
N ILE A 15 8.52 -21.59 13.26
CA ILE A 15 8.68 -21.56 14.73
C ILE A 15 9.72 -22.60 15.18
N ALA A 16 9.67 -23.81 14.63
CA ALA A 16 10.60 -24.89 15.01
C ALA A 16 12.04 -24.66 14.53
N THR A 17 12.23 -23.90 13.45
CA THR A 17 13.55 -23.65 12.84
C THR A 17 14.12 -22.27 13.16
N GLY A 18 13.39 -21.43 13.91
CA GLY A 18 13.78 -20.06 14.21
C GLY A 18 13.84 -19.15 12.97
N THR A 19 13.21 -19.56 11.87
CA THR A 19 13.21 -18.80 10.62
C THR A 19 12.00 -17.87 10.58
N SER A 20 12.21 -16.60 10.20
CA SER A 20 11.10 -15.65 10.09
C SER A 20 10.36 -15.83 8.77
N ILE A 21 9.06 -16.09 8.81
CA ILE A 21 8.22 -16.00 7.60
C ILE A 21 7.92 -14.54 7.35
N LYS A 22 8.42 -14.02 6.23
CA LYS A 22 7.97 -12.73 5.71
C LYS A 22 6.57 -12.94 5.13
N ILE A 23 5.55 -12.55 5.88
CA ILE A 23 4.22 -12.35 5.30
C ILE A 23 4.33 -11.06 4.50
N ASP A 24 4.05 -11.14 3.21
CA ASP A 24 3.97 -9.96 2.36
C ASP A 24 2.83 -9.08 2.89
N ALA A 25 3.15 -7.87 3.34
CA ALA A 25 2.16 -6.94 3.84
C ALA A 25 1.19 -6.62 2.70
N GLU A 26 -0.12 -6.62 2.99
CA GLU A 26 -1.14 -6.28 2.01
C GLU A 26 -0.84 -4.89 1.46
N THR A 27 -0.56 -4.82 0.15
CA THR A 27 -0.19 -3.56 -0.50
C THR A 27 -1.45 -2.77 -0.80
N VAL A 28 -1.57 -1.60 -0.19
CA VAL A 28 -2.70 -0.68 -0.36
C VAL A 28 -2.34 0.35 -1.42
N LEU A 29 -3.13 0.41 -2.49
CA LEU A 29 -3.09 1.50 -3.45
C LEU A 29 -4.00 2.64 -2.96
N TYR A 30 -3.41 3.79 -2.63
CA TYR A 30 -4.10 4.93 -2.05
C TYR A 30 -4.00 6.18 -2.93
N VAL A 31 -5.15 6.62 -3.44
CA VAL A 31 -5.29 7.88 -4.19
C VAL A 31 -5.91 8.94 -3.26
N PRO A 32 -5.16 9.95 -2.82
CA PRO A 32 -5.67 11.02 -1.97
C PRO A 32 -6.53 12.02 -2.77
N GLN A 33 -7.36 12.78 -2.07
CA GLN A 33 -8.14 13.87 -2.67
C GLN A 33 -7.26 15.02 -3.17
N ASP A 34 -6.25 15.40 -2.37
CA ASP A 34 -5.31 16.48 -2.62
C ASP A 34 -4.00 16.27 -1.84
N ASP A 35 -3.04 17.18 -2.00
CA ASP A 35 -1.71 17.14 -1.42
C ASP A 35 -1.63 17.63 0.04
N ARG A 36 -2.75 18.03 0.65
CA ARG A 36 -2.74 18.56 2.01
C ARG A 36 -2.32 17.46 3.00
N PRO A 37 -1.64 17.80 4.11
CA PRO A 37 -1.08 16.82 5.03
C PRO A 37 -2.09 15.78 5.55
N VAL A 38 -3.32 16.21 5.81
CA VAL A 38 -4.41 15.34 6.28
C VAL A 38 -4.91 14.35 5.23
N SER A 39 -4.77 14.68 3.95
CA SER A 39 -5.22 13.86 2.84
C SER A 39 -4.11 12.93 2.34
N LEU A 40 -2.84 13.33 2.41
CA LEU A 40 -1.72 12.52 1.92
C LEU A 40 -0.83 12.01 3.06
N GLN A 41 -0.05 12.90 3.67
CA GLN A 41 1.05 12.53 4.58
C GLN A 41 0.55 11.72 5.79
N TYR A 42 -0.49 12.19 6.48
CA TYR A 42 -0.97 11.56 7.72
C TYR A 42 -1.57 10.18 7.46
N THR A 43 -2.32 10.03 6.37
CA THR A 43 -2.89 8.73 5.96
C THR A 43 -1.77 7.75 5.63
N VAL A 44 -0.76 8.20 4.89
CA VAL A 44 0.38 7.38 4.48
C VAL A 44 1.23 6.96 5.68
N ASP A 45 1.50 7.87 6.61
CA ASP A 45 2.27 7.55 7.82
C ASP A 45 1.51 6.59 8.71
N THR A 46 0.21 6.81 8.93
CA THR A 46 -0.65 5.90 9.70
C THR A 46 -0.64 4.49 9.09
N ALA A 47 -0.73 4.39 7.76
CA ALA A 47 -0.71 3.11 7.07
C ALA A 47 0.62 2.38 7.24
N ARG A 48 1.74 3.10 7.14
CA ARG A 48 3.09 2.54 7.35
C ARG A 48 3.31 2.11 8.79
N GLU A 49 2.87 2.92 9.76
CA GLU A 49 2.93 2.59 11.18
C GLU A 49 2.08 1.35 11.52
N ALA A 50 0.97 1.15 10.80
CA ALA A 50 0.17 -0.08 10.88
C ALA A 50 0.80 -1.30 10.19
N GLY A 51 2.01 -1.16 9.62
CA GLY A 51 2.73 -2.25 8.96
C GLY A 51 2.24 -2.57 7.55
N MET A 52 1.48 -1.66 6.91
CA MET A 52 1.02 -1.83 5.54
C MET A 52 2.04 -1.30 4.54
N THR A 53 2.18 -1.98 3.41
CA THR A 53 2.83 -1.40 2.23
C THR A 53 1.83 -0.47 1.56
N ILE A 54 2.16 0.81 1.39
CA ILE A 54 1.26 1.78 0.77
C ILE A 54 1.89 2.43 -0.46
N LEU A 55 1.15 2.44 -1.57
CA LEU A 55 1.49 3.11 -2.81
C LEU A 55 0.56 4.32 -3.00
N THR A 56 1.14 5.45 -3.41
CA THR A 56 0.40 6.69 -3.66
C THR A 56 0.94 7.36 -4.93
N PRO A 57 0.10 8.05 -5.73
CA PRO A 57 0.57 8.66 -6.96
C PRO A 57 1.60 9.76 -6.68
N PRO A 58 2.48 10.06 -7.65
CA PRO A 58 3.39 11.19 -7.55
C PRO A 58 2.66 12.49 -7.20
N GLN A 59 3.19 13.27 -6.26
CA GLN A 59 2.50 14.44 -5.70
C GLN A 59 2.18 15.53 -6.73
N ASN A 60 2.96 15.63 -7.80
CA ASN A 60 2.70 16.54 -8.92
C ASN A 60 1.48 16.16 -9.77
N LEU A 61 0.95 14.95 -9.61
CA LEU A 61 -0.29 14.51 -10.25
C LEU A 61 -1.52 14.80 -9.38
N ILE A 62 -1.34 14.92 -8.07
CA ILE A 62 -2.41 15.15 -7.10
C ILE A 62 -2.68 16.66 -7.01
N SER A 63 -3.95 17.07 -6.94
CA SER A 63 -4.31 18.48 -6.76
C SER A 63 -3.73 19.07 -5.49
N GLY A 64 -3.43 20.36 -5.48
CA GLY A 64 -3.01 21.07 -4.27
C GLY A 64 -3.65 22.42 -4.12
N LYS A 65 -3.20 23.19 -3.12
CA LYS A 65 -3.82 24.49 -2.77
C LYS A 65 -3.88 25.47 -3.94
N ASN A 66 -2.85 25.49 -4.78
CA ASN A 66 -2.66 26.49 -5.85
C ASN A 66 -2.61 25.88 -7.25
N TYR A 67 -2.89 24.57 -7.38
CA TYR A 67 -2.77 23.88 -8.66
C TYR A 67 -3.73 22.70 -8.75
N GLN A 68 -4.17 22.38 -9.97
CA GLN A 68 -5.03 21.24 -10.23
C GLN A 68 -4.17 20.01 -10.58
N GLY A 69 -4.60 18.86 -10.08
CA GLY A 69 -4.01 17.58 -10.42
C GLY A 69 -4.34 17.14 -11.85
N GLN A 70 -3.77 16.02 -12.24
CA GLN A 70 -3.86 15.46 -13.58
C GLN A 70 -4.62 14.13 -13.52
N ALA A 71 -5.95 14.19 -13.58
CA ALA A 71 -6.83 13.04 -13.38
C ALA A 71 -6.53 11.86 -14.31
N ASP A 72 -6.31 12.12 -15.60
CA ASP A 72 -6.00 11.08 -16.58
C ASP A 72 -4.67 10.39 -16.26
N GLN A 73 -3.67 11.14 -15.78
CA GLN A 73 -2.38 10.57 -15.38
C GLN A 73 -2.46 9.80 -14.06
N ILE A 74 -3.31 10.24 -13.13
CA ILE A 74 -3.63 9.45 -11.92
C ILE A 74 -4.25 8.12 -12.35
N MET A 75 -5.20 8.13 -13.29
CA MET A 75 -5.84 6.90 -13.76
C MET A 75 -4.83 5.95 -14.41
N ALA A 76 -3.97 6.45 -15.30
CA ALA A 76 -2.91 5.67 -15.92
C ALA A 76 -1.93 5.10 -14.88
N TRP A 77 -1.62 5.87 -13.83
CA TRP A 77 -0.80 5.39 -12.72
C TRP A 77 -1.51 4.29 -11.91
N VAL A 78 -2.81 4.43 -11.63
CA VAL A 78 -3.61 3.40 -10.93
C VAL A 78 -3.61 2.10 -11.72
N GLU A 79 -3.87 2.16 -13.02
CA GLU A 79 -3.87 0.98 -13.91
C GLU A 79 -2.51 0.27 -13.92
N GLN A 80 -1.40 1.00 -13.85
CA GLN A 80 -0.05 0.42 -13.78
C GLN A 80 0.27 -0.28 -12.45
N ASN A 81 -0.42 0.08 -11.36
CA ASN A 81 -0.11 -0.40 -10.00
C ASN A 81 -1.18 -1.33 -9.42
N ALA A 82 -2.36 -1.41 -10.03
CA ALA A 82 -3.46 -2.31 -9.63
C ALA A 82 -3.97 -3.23 -10.76
N GLY A 83 -3.42 -3.12 -11.97
CA GLY A 83 -3.75 -3.96 -13.13
C GLY A 83 -3.05 -5.31 -13.15
#